data_AF-A0A3D2Z1W5-F1
#
_entry.id   AF-A0A3D2Z1W5-F1
#
_cell.length_a   1.000
_cell.length_b   1.000
_cell.length_c   1.000
_cell.angle_alpha   90.00
_cell.angle_beta   90.00
_cell.angle_gamma   90.00
#
_symmetry.space_group_name_H-M   'P 1'
#
loop_
_entity.id
_entity.type
_entity.pdbx_description
1 polymer ?
#
loop_
_entity_poly.entity_id
_entity_poly.type
_entity_poly.pdbx_seq_one_letter_code
_entity_poly.pdbx_strand_id
1 'polypeptide(L)'
;MTRQAEERTRDESASCGTEYNWANVLAWDPPERSVVAWHPSLTPEAASIIEVRFSSVDEGTALWLEHRGWEEFGPQQGEATRTDYDTGWDLVMTAFLDSQNR
;
A
#
# COMPACT_ATOMS: atom_id res chain seq x y z
N MET A 1 15.89 -12.62 33.28
CA MET A 1 15.41 -11.22 33.35
C MET A 1 14.97 -10.86 31.94
N THR A 2 13.68 -11.05 31.65
CA THR A 2 13.12 -11.03 30.29
C THR A 2 12.63 -9.62 29.98
N ARG A 3 13.20 -8.97 28.95
CA ARG A 3 12.67 -7.69 28.42
C ARG A 3 11.53 -8.02 27.46
N GLN A 4 10.32 -7.59 27.81
CA GLN A 4 9.17 -7.50 26.93
C GLN A 4 9.40 -6.34 25.95
N ALA A 5 9.14 -6.55 24.67
CA ALA A 5 9.12 -5.51 23.65
C ALA A 5 7.68 -5.01 23.50
N GLU A 6 7.47 -3.70 23.68
CA GLU A 6 6.16 -3.06 23.54
C GLU A 6 5.85 -2.85 22.05
N GLU A 7 4.83 -3.57 21.58
CA GLU A 7 4.21 -3.44 20.27
C GLU A 7 3.44 -2.10 20.20
N ARG A 8 3.76 -1.25 19.22
CA ARG A 8 3.15 0.06 19.04
C ARG A 8 2.21 0.02 17.84
N THR A 9 1.01 -0.50 18.04
CA THR A 9 -0.09 -0.41 17.06
C THR A 9 -0.66 1.00 17.08
N ARG A 10 -0.72 1.68 15.92
CA ARG A 10 -1.42 2.96 15.73
C ARG A 10 -2.77 2.67 15.08
N ASP A 11 -3.83 2.90 15.83
CA ASP A 11 -5.21 2.83 15.36
C ASP A 11 -5.64 4.24 14.91
N GLU A 12 -5.91 4.43 13.61
CA GLU A 12 -6.58 5.65 13.12
C GLU A 12 -8.06 5.36 12.95
N SER A 13 -8.82 5.69 14.00
CA SER A 13 -10.26 5.42 14.06
C SER A 13 -11.04 6.48 13.28
N ALA A 14 -11.75 6.07 12.22
CA ALA A 14 -12.88 6.85 11.69
C ALA A 14 -13.87 7.13 12.84
N SER A 15 -14.65 8.21 12.80
CA SER A 15 -15.51 8.68 13.91
C SER A 15 -16.58 7.70 14.43
N CYS A 16 -16.68 6.49 13.85
CA CYS A 16 -17.50 5.36 14.31
C CYS A 16 -16.68 4.20 14.95
N GLY A 17 -15.36 4.31 15.08
CA GLY A 17 -14.51 3.29 15.72
C GLY A 17 -14.46 1.94 14.99
N THR A 18 -14.94 1.84 13.75
CA THR A 18 -14.88 0.60 12.98
C THR A 18 -13.55 0.52 12.25
N GLU A 19 -12.77 -0.50 12.58
CA GLU A 19 -11.53 -0.85 11.89
C GLU A 19 -11.84 -1.68 10.65
N TYR A 20 -11.11 -1.41 9.56
CA TYR A 20 -11.17 -2.20 8.34
C TYR A 20 -9.75 -2.59 7.94
N ASN A 21 -9.52 -3.88 7.66
CA ASN A 21 -8.25 -4.33 7.12
C ASN A 21 -8.22 -4.07 5.62
N TRP A 22 -7.42 -3.09 5.21
CA TRP A 22 -7.27 -2.71 3.81
C TRP A 22 -6.18 -3.52 3.09
N ALA A 23 -5.22 -4.03 3.84
CA ALA A 23 -4.07 -4.73 3.30
C ALA A 23 -3.35 -5.55 4.37
N ASN A 24 -2.66 -6.59 3.90
CA ASN A 24 -1.73 -7.38 4.70
C ASN A 24 -0.30 -7.19 4.19
N VAL A 25 0.65 -6.97 5.11
CA VAL A 25 2.08 -6.89 4.75
C VAL A 25 2.61 -8.27 4.43
N LEU A 26 3.16 -8.44 3.22
CA LEU A 26 3.77 -9.68 2.75
C LEU A 26 5.30 -9.68 2.89
N ALA A 27 5.93 -8.51 2.73
CA ALA A 27 7.36 -8.34 2.94
C ALA A 27 7.65 -6.92 3.47
N TRP A 28 8.62 -6.83 4.37
CA TRP A 28 9.01 -5.59 5.02
C TRP A 28 10.53 -5.54 5.19
N ASP A 29 11.18 -4.84 4.27
CA ASP A 29 12.65 -4.74 4.18
C ASP A 29 13.06 -3.24 4.20
N PRO A 30 12.91 -2.54 5.34
CA PRO A 30 13.18 -1.10 5.40
C PRO A 30 14.69 -0.78 5.32
N PRO A 31 15.09 0.32 4.67
CA PRO A 31 14.23 1.34 4.03
C PRO A 31 13.88 1.03 2.56
N GLU A 32 14.30 -0.11 2.04
CA GLU A 32 14.43 -0.34 0.59
C GLU A 32 13.15 -0.84 -0.05
N ARG A 33 12.32 -1.62 0.66
CA ARG A 33 11.21 -2.33 0.03
C ARG A 33 10.07 -2.67 0.98
N SER A 34 8.86 -2.57 0.46
CA SER A 34 7.64 -3.09 1.08
C SER A 34 6.76 -3.77 0.05
N VAL A 35 6.09 -4.85 0.45
CA VAL A 35 5.10 -5.56 -0.37
C VAL A 35 3.85 -5.79 0.46
N VAL A 36 2.70 -5.46 -0.10
CA VAL A 36 1.41 -5.67 0.55
C VAL A 36 0.44 -6.39 -0.39
N ALA A 37 -0.35 -7.30 0.19
CA ALA A 37 -1.58 -7.77 -0.43
C ALA A 37 -2.64 -6.70 -0.17
N TRP A 38 -3.15 -6.11 -1.25
CA TRP A 38 -4.02 -4.94 -1.23
C TRP A 38 -5.46 -5.34 -1.57
N HIS A 39 -6.38 -5.03 -0.65
CA HIS A 39 -7.79 -5.40 -0.77
C HIS A 39 -8.69 -4.44 0.03
N PRO A 40 -8.87 -3.19 -0.44
CA PRO A 40 -9.55 -2.12 0.30
C PRO A 40 -11.10 -2.25 0.31
N SER A 41 -11.63 -3.48 0.30
CA SER A 41 -13.06 -3.76 0.37
C SER A 41 -13.47 -4.29 1.74
N LEU A 42 -14.75 -4.12 2.11
CA LEU A 42 -15.29 -4.54 3.41
C LEU A 42 -15.31 -6.07 3.58
N THR A 43 -15.43 -6.80 2.48
CA THR A 43 -15.45 -8.26 2.41
C THR A 43 -14.57 -8.71 1.24
N PRO A 44 -13.24 -8.76 1.43
CA PRO A 44 -12.32 -9.04 0.35
C PRO A 44 -12.37 -10.52 -0.04
N GLU A 45 -12.67 -10.78 -1.31
CA GLU A 45 -12.64 -12.13 -1.91
C GLU A 45 -11.34 -12.38 -2.70
N ALA A 46 -10.64 -11.31 -3.07
CA ALA A 46 -9.39 -11.31 -3.82
C ALA A 46 -8.52 -10.11 -3.39
N ALA A 47 -7.22 -10.19 -3.68
CA ALA A 47 -6.26 -9.12 -3.38
C ALA A 47 -5.29 -8.94 -4.54
N SER A 48 -5.02 -7.69 -4.91
CA SER A 48 -3.88 -7.33 -5.75
C SER A 48 -2.61 -7.24 -4.92
N ILE A 49 -1.46 -7.07 -5.56
CA ILE A 49 -0.18 -6.84 -4.89
C ILE A 49 0.34 -5.45 -5.24
N ILE A 50 0.69 -4.69 -4.21
CA ILE A 50 1.44 -3.45 -4.34
C ILE A 50 2.86 -3.70 -3.82
N GLU A 51 3.85 -3.37 -4.64
CA GLU A 51 5.25 -3.38 -4.27
C GLU A 51 5.85 -2.00 -4.47
N VAL A 52 6.46 -1.48 -3.41
CA VAL A 52 7.16 -0.19 -3.42
C VAL A 52 8.61 -0.44 -3.10
N ARG A 53 9.49 0.19 -3.89
CA ARG A 53 10.94 0.15 -3.69
C ARG A 53 11.52 1.56 -3.68
N PHE A 54 12.47 1.79 -2.80
CA PHE A 54 13.20 3.03 -2.69
C PHE A 54 14.67 2.80 -3.01
N SER A 55 15.28 3.73 -3.73
CA SER A 55 16.70 3.73 -4.01
C SER A 55 17.26 5.14 -3.97
N SER A 56 18.46 5.31 -3.43
CA SER A 56 19.15 6.60 -3.45
C SER A 56 19.66 6.91 -4.86
N VAL A 57 19.49 8.15 -5.28
CA VAL A 57 20.00 8.73 -6.52
C VAL A 57 20.68 10.06 -6.22
N ASP A 58 21.48 10.60 -7.15
CA ASP A 58 22.27 11.82 -6.92
C ASP A 58 21.43 13.01 -6.44
N GLU A 59 20.19 13.12 -6.92
CA GLU A 59 19.26 14.22 -6.63
C GLU A 59 18.21 13.89 -5.55
N GLY A 60 18.30 12.74 -4.87
CA GLY A 60 17.36 12.35 -3.81
C GLY A 60 17.05 10.86 -3.75
N THR A 61 15.76 10.52 -3.70
CA THR A 61 15.29 9.12 -3.63
C THR A 61 14.38 8.82 -4.82
N ALA A 62 14.70 7.79 -5.59
CA ALA A 62 13.81 7.25 -6.59
C ALA A 62 12.85 6.25 -5.95
N LEU A 63 11.55 6.44 -6.19
CA LEU A 63 10.47 5.54 -5.79
C LEU A 63 10.02 4.77 -7.03
N TRP A 64 10.07 3.43 -6.94
CA TRP A 64 9.46 2.55 -7.92
C TRP A 64 8.23 1.88 -7.31
N LEU A 65 7.11 1.92 -8.04
CA LEU A 65 5.85 1.33 -7.62
C LEU A 65 5.35 0.40 -8.71
N GLU A 66 4.97 -0.81 -8.32
CA GLU A 66 4.23 -1.74 -9.16
C GLU A 66 2.94 -2.17 -8.47
N HIS A 67 1.87 -2.22 -9.26
CA HIS A 67 0.58 -2.76 -8.85
C HIS A 67 0.20 -3.88 -9.83
N ARG A 68 0.16 -5.12 -9.33
CA ARG A 68 -0.04 -6.36 -10.11
C ARG A 68 -1.08 -7.28 -9.46
N GLY A 69 -1.34 -8.44 -10.04
CA GLY A 69 -2.28 -9.43 -9.47
C GLY A 69 -3.75 -9.12 -9.80
N TRP A 70 -4.01 -8.50 -10.94
CA TRP A 70 -5.36 -8.13 -11.37
C TRP A 70 -6.21 -9.35 -11.75
N GLU A 71 -5.55 -10.43 -12.15
CA GLU A 71 -6.14 -11.70 -12.53
C GLU A 71 -6.96 -12.35 -11.39
N GLU A 72 -6.62 -12.07 -10.13
CA GLU A 72 -7.32 -12.60 -8.95
C GLU A 72 -8.77 -12.09 -8.86
N PHE A 73 -9.08 -10.95 -9.48
CA PHE A 73 -10.44 -10.42 -9.54
C PHE A 73 -11.27 -11.01 -10.68
N GLY A 74 -10.68 -11.85 -11.54
CA GLY A 74 -11.28 -12.31 -12.78
C GLY A 74 -11.19 -11.27 -13.92
N PRO A 75 -11.39 -11.67 -15.19
CA PRO A 75 -10.95 -10.90 -16.35
C PRO A 75 -11.64 -9.54 -16.50
N GLN A 76 -12.94 -9.45 -16.22
CA GLN A 76 -13.71 -8.21 -16.40
C GLN A 76 -13.46 -7.22 -15.25
N GLN A 77 -13.54 -7.70 -14.02
CA GLN A 77 -13.33 -6.87 -12.84
C GLN A 77 -11.85 -6.47 -12.70
N GLY A 78 -10.91 -7.36 -13.02
CA GLY A 78 -9.48 -7.07 -13.02
C GLY A 78 -9.11 -5.93 -13.96
N GLU A 79 -9.62 -5.94 -15.20
CA GLU A 79 -9.38 -4.88 -16.17
C GLU A 79 -9.97 -3.53 -15.75
N ALA A 80 -11.22 -3.55 -15.25
CA ALA A 80 -11.86 -2.34 -14.73
C ALA A 80 -11.08 -1.75 -13.54
N THR A 81 -10.71 -2.60 -12.58
CA THR A 81 -9.96 -2.18 -11.39
C THR A 81 -8.58 -1.64 -11.78
N ARG A 82 -7.87 -2.31 -12.70
CA ARG A 82 -6.59 -1.83 -13.23
C ARG A 82 -6.73 -0.43 -13.82
N THR A 83 -7.73 -0.22 -14.68
CA THR A 83 -7.97 1.07 -15.34
C THR A 83 -8.21 2.20 -14.31
N ASP A 84 -8.96 1.91 -13.24
CA ASP A 84 -9.19 2.88 -12.16
C ASP A 84 -7.86 3.26 -11.46
N TYR A 85 -7.00 2.28 -11.18
CA TYR A 85 -5.70 2.53 -10.53
C TYR A 85 -4.68 3.21 -11.43
N ASP A 86 -4.74 3.02 -12.75
CA ASP A 86 -3.84 3.70 -13.69
C ASP A 86 -3.94 5.24 -13.53
N THR A 87 -5.13 5.77 -13.26
CA THR A 87 -5.32 7.20 -12.95
C THR A 87 -5.22 7.53 -11.47
N GLY A 88 -5.57 6.58 -10.59
CA GLY A 88 -5.52 6.77 -9.14
C GLY A 88 -4.11 6.98 -8.59
N TRP A 89 -3.11 6.31 -9.17
CA TRP A 89 -1.72 6.44 -8.70
C TRP A 89 -1.13 7.84 -8.87
N ASP A 90 -1.50 8.57 -9.94
CA ASP A 90 -1.03 9.94 -10.15
C ASP A 90 -1.42 10.87 -8.99
N LEU A 91 -2.65 10.71 -8.47
CA LEU A 91 -3.14 11.48 -7.33
C LEU A 91 -2.37 11.13 -6.05
N VAL A 92 -2.14 9.85 -5.81
CA VAL A 92 -1.40 9.37 -4.62
C VAL A 92 0.05 9.83 -4.67
N MET A 93 0.73 9.71 -5.82
CA MET A 93 2.12 10.14 -5.98
C MET A 93 2.26 11.67 -5.83
N THR A 94 1.32 12.45 -6.37
CA THR A 94 1.30 13.90 -6.19
C THR A 94 1.16 14.28 -4.71
N ALA A 95 0.18 13.70 -4.00
CA ALA A 95 -0.01 13.97 -2.57
C ALA A 95 1.19 13.54 -1.72
N PHE A 96 1.83 12.42 -2.07
CA PHE A 96 3.05 11.97 -1.40
C PHE A 96 4.19 12.97 -1.57
N LEU A 97 4.45 13.44 -2.81
CA LEU A 97 5.47 14.45 -3.09
C LEU A 97 5.19 15.78 -2.36
N ASP A 98 3.94 16.23 -2.36
CA ASP A 98 3.51 17.44 -1.64
C ASP A 98 3.73 17.31 -0.13
N SER A 99 3.50 16.12 0.43
CA SER A 99 3.70 15.86 1.86
C SER A 99 5.16 15.96 2.30
N GLN A 100 6.13 15.76 1.38
CA GLN A 100 7.56 15.90 1.68
C GLN A 100 8.00 17.37 1.82
N ASN A 101 7.17 18.31 1.33
CA ASN A 101 7.47 19.75 1.33
C ASN A 101 6.76 20.52 2.47
N ARG A 102 6.16 19.83 3.45
CA ARG A 102 5.51 20.44 4.63
C ARG A 102 6.47 20.53 5.81
#